data_AF-A0AAP5IFM5-F1
#
_entry.id   AF-A0AAP5IFM5-F1
#
_cell.length_a   1.000
_cell.length_b   1.000
_cell.length_c   1.000
_cell.angle_alpha   90.00
_cell.angle_beta   90.00
_cell.angle_gamma   90.00
#
_symmetry.space_group_name_H-M   'P 1'
#
loop_
_entity.id
_entity.type
_entity.pdbx_description
1 polymer ?
#
loop_
_entity_poly.entity_id
_entity_poly.type
_entity_poly.pdbx_seq_one_letter_code
_entity_poly.pdbx_strand_id
1 'polypeptide(L)'
;MIKYEIKAKNDTIYVSLNVNSPNERALLTYEGDQDVVSGFKEFLENAYGAFGHTIGQATSAIDLHYAMSNQQQFQARLIEGQDLVTKYDPEIPDGAVT
;
A
#
# COMPACT_ATOMS: atom_id res chain seq x y z
N MET A 1 9.82 7.28 0.06
CA MET A 1 9.09 6.26 -0.72
C MET A 1 8.78 5.05 0.14
N ILE A 2 7.76 4.26 -0.22
CA ILE A 2 7.41 3.00 0.44
C ILE A 2 7.44 1.86 -0.59
N LYS A 3 8.02 0.70 -0.24
CA LYS A 3 8.15 -0.46 -1.13
C LYS A 3 7.88 -1.77 -0.39
N TYR A 4 7.07 -2.62 -1.02
CA TYR A 4 6.73 -3.96 -0.58
C TYR A 4 7.31 -5.00 -1.52
N GLU A 5 7.79 -6.08 -0.93
CA GLU A 5 8.05 -7.36 -1.58
C GLU A 5 6.84 -8.26 -1.35
N ILE A 6 6.27 -8.83 -2.41
CA ILE A 6 5.13 -9.74 -2.32
C ILE A 6 5.55 -11.07 -2.92
N LYS A 7 5.56 -12.11 -2.09
CA LYS A 7 5.87 -13.47 -2.56
C LYS A 7 4.62 -14.16 -3.08
N ALA A 8 4.63 -14.48 -4.35
CA ALA A 8 3.71 -15.41 -4.99
C ALA A 8 4.31 -16.83 -5.00
N LYS A 9 3.51 -17.83 -5.38
CA LYS A 9 3.89 -19.25 -5.30
C LYS A 9 5.23 -19.59 -5.98
N ASN A 10 5.53 -18.93 -7.11
CA ASN A 10 6.74 -19.16 -7.91
C ASN A 10 7.48 -17.85 -8.28
N ASP A 11 7.03 -16.70 -7.79
CA ASP A 11 7.56 -15.40 -8.22
C ASP A 11 7.52 -14.38 -7.08
N THR A 12 8.23 -13.28 -7.25
CA THR A 12 8.24 -12.14 -6.34
C THR A 12 7.96 -10.88 -7.13
N ILE A 13 6.88 -10.18 -6.75
CA ILE A 13 6.59 -8.86 -7.30
C ILE A 13 6.95 -7.80 -6.26
N TYR A 14 7.22 -6.59 -6.75
CA TYR A 14 7.43 -5.43 -5.91
C TYR A 14 6.38 -4.37 -6.21
N VAL A 15 5.83 -3.80 -5.15
CA VAL A 15 4.86 -2.71 -5.22
C VAL A 15 5.45 -1.53 -4.49
N SER A 16 5.52 -0.38 -5.16
CA SER A 16 6.08 0.83 -4.56
C SER A 16 5.22 2.05 -4.82
N LEU A 17 5.37 3.01 -3.91
CA LEU A 17 4.71 4.30 -3.97
C LEU A 17 5.75 5.38 -3.64
N ASN A 18 5.99 6.28 -4.59
CA ASN A 18 6.98 7.35 -4.44
C ASN A 18 6.35 8.58 -3.80
N VAL A 19 6.36 8.62 -2.47
CA VAL A 19 5.86 9.72 -1.64
C VAL A 19 6.85 10.12 -0.55
N ASN A 20 6.73 11.37 -0.11
CA ASN A 20 7.53 11.97 0.96
C ASN A 20 6.76 12.10 2.28
N SER A 21 5.42 12.08 2.23
CA SER A 21 4.57 12.07 3.43
C SER A 21 3.58 10.90 3.42
N PRO A 22 3.08 10.47 4.60
CA PRO A 22 2.18 9.32 4.70
C PRO A 22 0.83 9.52 3.99
N ASN A 23 0.34 10.77 3.98
CA ASN A 23 -0.96 11.18 3.45
C ASN A 23 -0.89 11.64 1.99
N GLU A 24 0.32 11.81 1.43
CA GLU A 24 0.50 12.17 0.02
C GLU A 24 0.00 11.03 -0.88
N ARG A 25 -0.71 11.39 -1.96
CA ARG A 25 -1.18 10.43 -2.96
C ARG A 25 -0.24 10.40 -4.14
N ALA A 26 0.19 9.21 -4.54
CA ALA A 26 0.95 9.00 -5.76
C ALA A 26 0.47 7.76 -6.51
N LEU A 27 0.98 7.56 -7.73
CA LEU A 27 0.70 6.37 -8.53
C LEU A 27 1.50 5.17 -8.01
N LEU A 28 0.87 4.00 -8.00
CA LEU A 28 1.53 2.75 -7.68
C LEU A 28 2.40 2.28 -8.84
N THR A 29 3.61 1.86 -8.51
CA THR A 29 4.56 1.24 -9.44
C THR A 29 4.70 -0.24 -9.10
N TYR A 30 4.70 -1.07 -10.13
CA TYR A 30 4.77 -2.53 -10.03
C TYR A 30 5.96 -3.05 -10.82
N GLU A 31 6.74 -3.95 -10.21
CA GLU A 31 7.88 -4.63 -10.84
C GLU A 31 7.73 -6.15 -10.63
N GLY A 32 7.99 -6.94 -11.67
CA GLY A 32 7.89 -8.41 -11.62
C GLY A 32 7.22 -8.99 -12.85
N ASP A 33 6.85 -10.26 -12.79
CA ASP A 33 6.12 -10.94 -13.86
C ASP A 33 4.75 -10.31 -14.12
N GLN A 34 4.42 -10.14 -15.40
CA GLN A 34 3.25 -9.38 -15.83
C GLN A 34 1.93 -10.04 -15.43
N ASP A 35 1.85 -11.37 -15.46
CA ASP A 35 0.63 -12.11 -15.11
C ASP A 35 0.37 -12.03 -13.61
N VAL A 36 1.44 -12.18 -12.80
CA VAL A 36 1.36 -12.03 -11.35
C VAL A 36 1.01 -10.59 -10.95
N VAL A 37 1.63 -9.60 -11.60
CA VAL A 37 1.31 -8.18 -11.38
C VAL A 37 -0.14 -7.87 -11.72
N SER A 38 -0.67 -8.42 -12.82
CA SER A 38 -2.05 -8.17 -13.24
C SER A 38 -3.05 -8.74 -12.23
N GLY A 39 -2.86 -9.99 -11.79
CA GLY A 39 -3.70 -10.58 -10.74
C GLY A 39 -3.59 -9.84 -9.41
N PHE A 40 -2.40 -9.33 -9.06
CA PHE A 40 -2.22 -8.53 -7.85
C PHE A 40 -2.90 -7.16 -7.95
N LYS A 41 -2.91 -6.52 -9.13
CA LYS A 41 -3.61 -5.24 -9.35
C LYS A 41 -5.11 -5.40 -9.14
N GLU A 42 -5.73 -6.41 -9.74
CA GLU A 42 -7.16 -6.69 -9.55
C GLU A 42 -7.49 -6.93 -8.07
N PHE A 43 -6.63 -7.66 -7.37
CA PHE A 43 -6.77 -7.85 -5.93
C PHE A 43 -6.70 -6.52 -5.16
N LEU A 44 -5.70 -5.69 -5.44
CA LEU A 44 -5.50 -4.43 -4.73
C LEU A 44 -6.64 -3.44 -5.00
N GLU A 45 -7.18 -3.40 -6.21
CA GLU A 45 -8.34 -2.59 -6.59
C GLU A 45 -9.61 -2.93 -5.80
N ASN A 46 -9.71 -4.17 -5.31
CA ASN A 46 -10.78 -4.63 -4.44
C ASN A 46 -10.44 -4.55 -2.94
N ALA A 47 -9.20 -4.20 -2.58
CA ALA A 47 -8.78 -4.07 -1.20
C ALA A 47 -9.18 -2.70 -0.62
N TYR A 48 -9.49 -2.70 0.68
CA TYR A 48 -9.78 -1.47 1.43
C TYR A 48 -8.51 -0.86 2.02
N GLY A 49 -8.36 0.45 1.87
CA GLY A 49 -7.39 1.27 2.58
C GLY A 49 -7.80 1.52 4.03
N ALA A 50 -7.01 2.32 4.74
CA ALA A 50 -7.16 2.56 6.17
C ALA A 50 -8.48 3.27 6.53
N PHE A 51 -9.03 4.03 5.59
CA PHE A 51 -10.27 4.81 5.76
C PHE A 51 -11.49 4.18 5.10
N GLY A 52 -11.42 2.91 4.68
CA GLY A 52 -12.56 2.18 4.13
C GLY A 52 -12.89 2.46 2.66
N HIS A 53 -12.03 3.20 1.94
CA HIS A 53 -12.11 3.33 0.47
C HIS A 53 -11.26 2.27 -0.23
N THR A 54 -11.58 1.99 -1.50
CA THR A 54 -10.80 1.06 -2.32
C THR A 54 -9.47 1.67 -2.77
N ILE A 55 -8.44 0.82 -2.94
CA ILE A 55 -7.14 1.26 -3.43
C ILE A 55 -7.13 1.27 -4.96
N GLY A 56 -7.31 2.44 -5.55
CA GLY A 56 -7.16 2.63 -6.99
C GLY A 56 -5.71 2.71 -7.45
N GLN A 57 -5.51 3.15 -8.70
CA GLN A 57 -4.18 3.36 -9.30
C GLN A 57 -3.30 4.35 -8.52
N ALA A 58 -3.92 5.29 -7.82
CA ALA A 58 -3.27 6.24 -6.94
C ALA A 58 -3.76 6.10 -5.50
N THR A 59 -2.82 5.98 -4.56
CA THR A 59 -3.11 5.75 -3.14
C THR A 59 -2.10 6.48 -2.26
N SER A 60 -2.35 6.46 -0.95
CA SER A 60 -1.45 6.98 0.08
C SER A 60 -0.56 5.85 0.64
N ALA A 61 0.54 6.22 1.31
CA ALA A 61 1.40 5.21 1.93
C ALA A 61 0.68 4.48 3.07
N ILE A 62 -0.20 5.16 3.80
CA ILE A 62 -0.98 4.52 4.86
C ILE A 62 -2.02 3.55 4.32
N ASP A 63 -2.77 3.92 3.28
CA ASP A 63 -3.77 3.04 2.69
C ASP A 63 -3.10 1.79 2.13
N LEU A 64 -1.98 1.97 1.43
CA LEU A 64 -1.18 0.86 0.94
C LEU A 64 -0.69 -0.02 2.10
N HIS A 65 -0.16 0.56 3.17
CA HIS A 65 0.32 -0.20 4.33
C HIS A 65 -0.81 -0.99 5.00
N TYR A 66 -1.97 -0.37 5.16
CA TYR A 66 -3.14 -1.01 5.75
C TYR A 66 -3.62 -2.18 4.91
N ALA A 67 -3.74 -2.00 3.58
CA ALA A 67 -4.11 -3.09 2.69
C ALA A 67 -3.05 -4.20 2.69
N MET A 68 -1.76 -3.90 2.66
CA MET A 68 -0.73 -4.95 2.70
C MET A 68 -0.71 -5.72 4.02
N SER A 69 -1.02 -5.06 5.14
CA SER A 69 -0.94 -5.66 6.49
C SER A 69 -2.19 -6.46 6.87
N ASN A 70 -3.35 -6.14 6.31
CA ASN A 70 -4.62 -6.82 6.64
C ASN A 70 -4.96 -7.99 5.70
N GLN A 71 -4.07 -8.35 4.78
CA GLN A 71 -4.35 -9.34 3.76
C GLN A 71 -3.67 -10.67 4.07
N GLN A 72 -4.43 -11.75 3.97
CA GLN A 72 -3.96 -13.11 4.24
C GLN A 72 -3.56 -13.90 2.98
N GLN A 73 -3.96 -13.42 1.80
CA GLN A 73 -3.75 -14.14 0.53
C GLN A 73 -2.30 -14.07 0.03
N PHE A 74 -1.53 -13.06 0.45
CA PHE A 74 -0.17 -12.84 -0.01
C PHE A 74 0.77 -12.63 1.18
N GLN A 75 2.00 -13.14 1.06
CA GLN A 75 3.05 -12.80 2.00
C GLN A 75 3.69 -11.48 1.56
N ALA A 76 3.09 -10.37 2.00
CA ALA A 76 3.63 -9.04 1.80
C ALA A 76 4.64 -8.69 2.90
N ARG A 77 5.81 -8.20 2.50
CA ARG A 77 6.87 -7.75 3.39
C ARG A 77 7.25 -6.32 3.03
N LEU A 78 7.18 -5.42 4.01
CA LEU A 78 7.69 -4.06 3.87
C LEU A 78 9.22 -4.11 3.79
N ILE A 79 9.79 -3.59 2.70
CA ILE A 79 11.25 -3.56 2.48
C ILE A 79 11.82 -2.14 2.46
N GLU A 80 10.99 -1.12 2.29
CA GLU A 80 11.39 0.29 2.33
C GLU A 80 10.23 1.17 2.79
N GLY A 81 10.51 2.29 3.48
CA GLY A 81 9.49 3.26 3.91
C GLY A 81 8.87 2.98 5.28
N GLN A 82 9.58 2.22 6.13
CA GLN A 82 9.16 2.00 7.52
C GLN A 82 8.93 3.31 8.28
N ASP A 83 9.74 4.33 7.99
CA ASP A 83 9.64 5.63 8.62
C ASP A 83 8.33 6.35 8.26
N LEU A 84 7.87 6.25 7.00
CA LEU A 84 6.58 6.80 6.56
C LEU A 84 5.40 6.15 7.31
N VAL A 85 5.49 4.85 7.58
CA VAL A 85 4.45 4.15 8.35
C VAL A 85 4.48 4.59 9.82
N THR A 86 5.66 4.68 10.43
CA THR A 86 5.79 5.05 11.86
C THR A 86 5.52 6.52 12.15
N LYS A 87 5.77 7.41 11.18
CA LYS A 87 5.53 8.86 11.29
C LYS A 87 4.09 9.23 10.95
N TYR A 88 3.22 8.26 10.69
CA TYR A 88 1.82 8.56 10.47
C TYR A 88 1.22 9.20 11.72
N ASP A 89 0.93 10.49 11.59
CA ASP A 89 0.04 11.22 12.47
C ASP A 89 -1.31 11.27 11.76
N PRO A 90 -2.36 10.62 12.30
CA PRO A 90 -3.72 10.88 11.85
C PRO A 90 -4.01 12.32 12.27
N GLU A 91 -3.61 13.31 11.45
CA GLU A 91 -3.88 14.73 11.69
C GLU A 91 -5.33 14.84 12.13
N ILE A 92 -5.56 15.00 13.45
CA ILE A 92 -6.90 15.12 13.97
C ILE A 92 -7.34 16.50 13.50
N PRO A 93 -8.33 16.62 12.60
CA PRO A 93 -8.77 17.93 12.16
C PRO A 93 -9.19 18.75 13.38
N ASP A 94 -8.71 19.99 13.47
CA ASP A 94 -9.10 20.91 14.54
C ASP A 94 -10.64 20.97 14.62
N GLY A 95 -11.19 20.35 15.67
CA GLY A 95 -12.65 20.26 15.88
C GLY A 95 -13.25 18.85 15.91
N ALA A 96 -12.46 17.77 15.83
CA ALA A 96 -12.97 16.43 16.13
C ALA A 96 -13.36 16.32 17.61
N VAL A 97 -14.67 16.32 17.89
CA VAL A 97 -15.23 16.14 19.23
C VAL A 97 -15.20 14.64 19.58
N THR A 98 -14.52 14.27 20.66
CA THR A 98 -14.57 12.93 21.28
C THR A 98 -15.92 12.65 21.91
#